data_AF-A0A848KY70-F1
#
_entry.id   AF-A0A848KY70-F1
#
_cell.length_a   1.000
_cell.length_b   1.000
_cell.length_c   1.000
_cell.angle_alpha   90.00
_cell.angle_beta   90.00
_cell.angle_gamma   90.00
#
_symmetry.space_group_name_H-M   'P 1'
#
loop_
_entity.id
_entity.type
_entity.pdbx_description
1 polymer ?
#
loop_
_entity_poly.entity_id
_entity_poly.type
_entity_poly.pdbx_seq_one_letter_code
_entity_poly.pdbx_strand_id
1 'polypeptide(L)'
;MLLILVMVIGLLAGPVALGWYALRSFDRGMSVHTYESVDAARSLARALGLALADDDHVDYGEYTSAFRDPGAYLVVDTSSPQRLARIVHDSGLPAPTPVPTEVSLRSVGQHGPPRTPTLLTSTVQRNGNYLTACWDPVRAPRRLYVSAFET
;
A
#
# COMPACT_ATOMS: atom_id res chain seq x y z
N MET A 1 35.40 -50.14 4.27
CA MET A 1 35.54 -48.67 4.40
C MET A 1 34.79 -47.89 3.31
N LEU A 2 34.84 -48.28 2.03
CA LEU A 2 34.15 -47.57 0.93
C LEU A 2 32.63 -47.46 1.10
N LEU A 3 31.98 -48.52 1.58
CA LEU A 3 30.51 -48.59 1.76
C LEU A 3 29.98 -47.66 2.85
N ILE A 4 30.78 -47.43 3.90
CA ILE A 4 30.43 -46.54 5.02
C ILE A 4 30.52 -45.07 4.56
N LEU A 5 31.51 -44.74 3.73
CA LEU A 5 31.69 -43.39 3.20
C LEU A 5 30.51 -42.96 2.31
N VAL A 6 30.05 -43.85 1.41
CA VAL A 6 28.92 -43.58 0.51
C VAL A 6 27.62 -43.40 1.29
N MET A 7 27.40 -44.21 2.34
CA MET A 7 26.22 -44.12 3.19
C MET A 7 26.19 -42.80 4.00
N VAL A 8 27.34 -42.36 4.54
CA VAL A 8 27.44 -41.08 5.27
C VAL A 8 27.21 -39.88 4.35
N ILE A 9 27.73 -39.91 3.11
CA ILE A 9 27.51 -38.84 2.14
C ILE A 9 26.02 -38.79 1.72
N GLY A 10 25.38 -39.94 1.49
CA GLY A 10 23.95 -39.99 1.17
C GLY A 10 23.06 -39.48 2.30
N LEU A 11 23.41 -39.80 3.56
CA LEU A 11 22.64 -39.38 4.73
C LEU A 11 22.77 -37.89 5.05
N LEU A 12 23.89 -37.25 4.68
CA LEU A 12 24.11 -35.81 4.86
C LEU A 12 23.63 -34.98 3.66
N ALA A 13 23.79 -35.49 2.43
CA ALA A 13 23.40 -34.77 1.22
C ALA A 13 21.88 -34.72 1.02
N GLY A 14 21.14 -35.77 1.40
CA GLY A 14 19.69 -35.84 1.27
C GLY A 14 18.95 -34.75 2.06
N PRO A 15 19.18 -34.61 3.38
CA PRO A 15 18.56 -33.59 4.21
C PRO A 15 18.97 -32.16 3.82
N VAL A 16 20.23 -31.97 3.41
CA VAL A 16 20.72 -30.65 2.95
C VAL A 16 20.06 -30.26 1.63
N ALA A 17 19.92 -31.19 0.68
CA ALA A 17 19.22 -30.93 -0.58
C ALA A 17 17.71 -30.71 -0.37
N LEU A 18 17.06 -31.48 0.51
CA LEU A 18 15.66 -31.25 0.86
C LEU A 18 15.47 -29.91 1.58
N GLY A 19 16.33 -29.57 2.53
CA GLY A 19 16.30 -28.31 3.25
C GLY A 19 16.51 -27.12 2.32
N TRP A 20 17.46 -27.22 1.38
CA TRP A 20 17.70 -26.20 0.36
C TRP A 20 16.50 -26.04 -0.59
N TYR A 21 15.89 -27.15 -1.02
CA TYR A 21 14.71 -27.11 -1.90
C TYR A 21 13.47 -26.55 -1.19
N ALA A 22 13.29 -26.87 0.10
CA ALA A 22 12.19 -26.35 0.92
C ALA A 22 12.35 -24.85 1.21
N LEU A 23 13.54 -24.40 1.62
CA LEU A 23 13.85 -22.98 1.83
C LEU A 23 13.63 -22.15 0.56
N ARG A 24 14.09 -22.66 -0.59
CA ARG A 24 13.90 -21.96 -1.87
C ARG A 24 12.45 -21.93 -2.33
N SER A 25 11.62 -22.89 -1.91
CA SER A 25 10.18 -22.90 -2.20
C SER A 25 9.41 -21.96 -1.27
N PHE A 26 9.84 -21.84 -0.01
CA PHE A 26 9.32 -20.82 0.91
C PHE A 26 9.66 -19.40 0.46
N ASP A 27 10.89 -19.13 0.02
CA ASP A 27 11.28 -17.82 -0.53
C ASP A 27 10.49 -17.44 -1.78
N ARG A 28 10.10 -18.42 -2.60
CA ARG A 28 9.35 -18.18 -3.84
C ARG A 28 7.86 -17.87 -3.59
N GLY A 29 7.33 -18.18 -2.41
CA GLY A 29 5.96 -17.87 -2.00
C GLY A 29 5.81 -16.55 -1.24
N MET A 30 6.93 -15.89 -0.89
CA MET A 30 6.98 -14.60 -0.19
C MET A 30 7.22 -13.42 -1.14
N SER A 31 6.87 -13.54 -2.42
CA SER A 31 6.99 -12.43 -3.36
C SER A 31 5.94 -11.36 -3.10
N VAL A 32 6.39 -10.10 -3.09
CA VAL A 32 5.50 -8.95 -3.10
C VAL A 32 4.71 -8.96 -4.40
N HIS A 33 3.39 -8.97 -4.29
CA HIS A 33 2.49 -8.95 -5.43
C HIS A 33 1.63 -7.69 -5.39
N THR A 34 1.81 -6.84 -6.39
CA THR A 34 0.98 -5.65 -6.60
C THR A 34 -0.01 -5.94 -7.71
N TYR A 35 -1.29 -5.69 -7.46
CA TYR A 35 -2.36 -5.89 -8.43
C TYR A 35 -3.46 -4.84 -8.25
N GLU A 36 -4.15 -4.55 -9.34
CA GLU A 36 -5.31 -3.64 -9.32
C GLU A 36 -6.48 -4.32 -8.63
N SER A 37 -6.94 -3.74 -7.52
CA SER A 37 -8.10 -4.21 -6.77
C SER A 37 -8.66 -3.08 -5.91
N VAL A 38 -9.75 -2.47 -6.38
CA VAL A 38 -10.48 -1.43 -5.66
C VAL A 38 -10.98 -1.93 -4.31
N ASP A 39 -11.57 -3.13 -4.26
CA ASP A 39 -12.17 -3.66 -3.03
C ASP A 39 -11.11 -3.95 -1.97
N ALA A 40 -9.99 -4.58 -2.35
CA ALA A 40 -8.91 -4.88 -1.40
C ALA A 40 -8.23 -3.59 -0.91
N ALA A 41 -7.97 -2.65 -1.81
CA ALA A 41 -7.38 -1.36 -1.47
C ALA A 41 -8.30 -0.54 -0.54
N ARG A 42 -9.60 -0.51 -0.84
CA ARG A 42 -10.63 0.14 -0.03
C ARG A 42 -10.74 -0.49 1.35
N SER A 43 -10.76 -1.82 1.41
CA SER A 43 -10.83 -2.56 2.68
C SER A 43 -9.64 -2.24 3.58
N LEU A 44 -8.41 -2.27 3.04
CA LEU A 44 -7.21 -1.95 3.81
C LEU A 44 -7.24 -0.49 4.29
N ALA A 45 -7.51 0.47 3.41
CA ALA A 45 -7.52 1.87 3.80
C ALA A 45 -8.59 2.19 4.85
N ARG A 46 -9.79 1.59 4.74
CA ARG A 46 -10.84 1.68 5.79
C ARG A 46 -10.39 1.05 7.10
N ALA A 47 -9.71 -0.10 7.07
CA ALA A 47 -9.16 -0.74 8.26
C ALA A 47 -8.10 0.13 8.96
N LEU A 48 -7.35 0.93 8.21
CA LEU A 48 -6.41 1.94 8.76
C LEU A 48 -7.11 3.27 9.15
N GLY A 49 -8.44 3.31 9.02
CA GLY A 49 -9.30 4.39 9.51
C GLY A 49 -9.50 5.54 8.52
N LEU A 50 -9.50 5.25 7.22
CA LEU A 50 -10.04 6.14 6.19
C LEU A 50 -11.58 6.09 6.22
N ALA A 51 -12.23 7.24 6.42
CA ALA A 51 -13.68 7.40 6.55
C ALA A 51 -14.41 7.45 5.18
N LEU A 52 -14.13 6.48 4.32
CA LEU A 52 -14.78 6.34 3.02
C LEU A 52 -16.19 5.74 3.17
N ALA A 53 -17.21 6.41 2.63
CA ALA A 53 -18.57 5.87 2.55
C ALA A 53 -18.70 4.93 1.34
N ASP A 54 -19.78 4.15 1.31
CA ASP A 54 -19.99 3.16 0.24
C ASP A 54 -20.34 3.79 -1.11
N ASP A 55 -20.90 4.99 -1.09
CA ASP A 55 -21.28 5.78 -2.27
C ASP A 55 -20.13 6.65 -2.83
N ASP A 56 -19.00 6.77 -2.10
CA ASP A 56 -17.82 7.45 -2.64
C ASP A 56 -17.27 6.66 -3.84
N HIS A 57 -16.94 7.34 -4.94
CA HIS A 57 -16.43 6.66 -6.12
C HIS A 57 -14.91 6.47 -5.99
N VAL A 58 -14.44 5.24 -6.24
CA VAL A 58 -13.01 4.93 -6.32
C VAL A 58 -12.68 4.69 -7.77
N ASP A 59 -12.01 5.66 -8.39
CA ASP A 59 -11.56 5.62 -9.79
C ASP A 59 -10.51 4.55 -10.02
N TYR A 60 -9.67 4.32 -9.02
CA TYR A 60 -8.55 3.40 -9.11
C TYR A 60 -8.17 2.88 -7.73
N GLY A 61 -7.84 1.60 -7.66
CA GLY A 61 -7.35 0.97 -6.45
C GLY A 61 -6.28 -0.06 -6.75
N GLU A 62 -5.16 0.03 -6.05
CA GLU A 62 -4.07 -0.94 -6.13
C GLU A 62 -3.83 -1.52 -4.76
N TYR A 63 -3.70 -2.83 -4.69
CA TYR A 63 -3.33 -3.54 -3.49
C TYR A 63 -1.97 -4.22 -3.69
N THR A 64 -1.08 -4.00 -2.73
CA THR A 64 0.21 -4.66 -2.63
C THR A 64 0.15 -5.67 -1.51
N SER A 65 0.09 -6.93 -1.89
CA SER A 65 0.26 -8.06 -0.99
C SER A 65 1.74 -8.25 -0.71
N ALA A 66 2.20 -7.88 0.48
CA ALA A 66 3.51 -8.28 0.98
C ALA A 66 3.31 -9.16 2.23
N PHE A 67 4.24 -10.08 2.48
CA PHE A 67 4.25 -10.81 3.73
C PHE A 67 4.60 -9.83 4.86
N ARG A 68 3.65 -9.60 5.78
CA ARG A 68 3.65 -8.65 6.92
C ARG A 68 3.25 -7.21 6.61
N ASP A 69 3.67 -6.64 5.48
CA ASP A 69 3.53 -5.19 5.26
C ASP A 69 2.65 -4.87 4.04
N PRO A 70 1.35 -5.22 4.03
CA PRO A 70 0.48 -4.93 2.91
C PRO A 70 0.30 -3.42 2.71
N GLY A 71 0.20 -3.03 1.44
CA GLY A 71 -0.01 -1.64 1.03
C GLY A 71 -1.26 -1.51 0.17
N ALA A 72 -1.86 -0.32 0.17
CA ALA A 72 -2.93 0.04 -0.73
C ALA A 72 -2.75 1.47 -1.24
N TYR A 73 -3.15 1.67 -2.48
CA TYR A 73 -3.27 2.99 -3.10
C TYR A 73 -4.67 3.16 -3.65
N LEU A 74 -5.28 4.32 -3.41
CA LEU A 74 -6.61 4.66 -3.89
C LEU A 74 -6.61 6.02 -4.55
N VAL A 75 -7.39 6.15 -5.62
CA VAL A 75 -7.81 7.43 -6.18
C VAL A 75 -9.31 7.52 -6.04
N VAL A 76 -9.76 8.50 -5.28
CA VAL A 76 -11.15 8.63 -4.85
C VAL A 76 -11.70 9.92 -5.41
N ASP A 77 -12.79 9.82 -6.17
CA ASP A 77 -13.56 10.96 -6.65
C ASP A 77 -14.83 11.09 -5.81
N THR A 78 -14.90 12.18 -5.05
CA THR A 78 -16.04 12.46 -4.16
C THR A 78 -17.15 13.18 -4.92
N SER A 79 -18.37 13.08 -4.39
CA SER A 79 -19.54 13.78 -4.93
C SER A 79 -19.44 15.30 -4.82
N SER A 80 -18.74 15.81 -3.80
CA SER A 80 -18.55 17.25 -3.56
C SER A 80 -17.27 17.56 -2.77
N PRO A 81 -16.75 18.80 -2.85
CA PRO A 81 -15.61 19.21 -2.03
C PRO A 81 -15.87 19.10 -0.52
N GLN A 82 -17.11 19.31 -0.09
CA GLN A 82 -17.51 19.16 1.30
C GLN A 82 -17.45 17.70 1.74
N ARG A 83 -17.75 16.75 0.84
CA ARG A 83 -17.60 15.32 1.12
C ARG A 83 -16.12 14.97 1.32
N LEU A 84 -15.23 15.45 0.45
CA LEU A 84 -13.78 15.26 0.64
C LEU A 84 -13.31 15.83 1.98
N ALA A 85 -13.72 17.04 2.34
CA ALA A 85 -13.37 17.65 3.62
C ALA A 85 -13.87 16.82 4.82
N ARG A 86 -15.08 16.24 4.73
CA ARG A 86 -15.59 15.29 5.73
C ARG A 86 -14.75 14.02 5.80
N ILE A 87 -14.39 13.42 4.67
CA ILE A 87 -13.49 12.25 4.66
C ILE A 87 -12.20 12.60 5.39
N VAL A 88 -11.57 13.74 5.09
CA VAL A 88 -10.32 14.13 5.75
C VAL A 88 -10.50 14.30 7.27
N HIS A 89 -11.57 14.99 7.67
CA HIS A 89 -11.89 15.24 9.08
C HIS A 89 -12.23 13.96 9.85
N ASP A 90 -13.19 13.17 9.34
CA ASP A 90 -13.70 11.95 9.96
C ASP A 90 -12.63 10.84 9.96
N SER A 91 -11.69 10.88 9.01
CA SER A 91 -10.50 10.02 9.02
C SER A 91 -9.47 10.43 10.07
N GLY A 92 -9.71 11.47 10.87
CA GLY A 92 -8.81 11.93 11.94
C GLY A 92 -7.41 12.30 11.43
N LEU A 93 -7.32 12.83 10.21
CA LEU A 93 -6.06 13.28 9.63
C LEU A 93 -5.63 14.61 10.28
N PRO A 94 -4.33 14.79 10.57
CA PRO A 94 -3.84 16.05 11.12
C PRO A 94 -3.93 17.19 10.10
N ALA A 95 -3.58 18.40 10.55
CA ALA A 95 -3.55 19.58 9.69
C ALA A 95 -2.70 19.31 8.42
N PRO A 96 -3.23 19.57 7.22
CA PRO A 96 -2.51 19.32 5.98
C PRO A 96 -1.31 20.25 5.84
N THR A 97 -0.25 19.73 5.23
CA THR A 97 0.93 20.48 4.85
C THR A 97 1.01 20.61 3.33
N PRO A 98 1.51 21.74 2.80
CA PRO A 98 1.81 21.86 1.38
C PRO A 98 2.85 20.82 0.94
N VAL A 99 2.64 20.20 -0.21
CA VAL A 99 3.63 19.30 -0.82
C VAL A 99 4.62 20.15 -1.62
N PRO A 100 5.93 20.13 -1.30
CA PRO A 100 6.92 20.76 -2.14
C PRO A 100 6.95 20.12 -3.53
N THR A 101 7.10 20.94 -4.58
CA THR A 101 7.06 20.49 -5.98
C THR A 101 8.15 19.45 -6.31
N GLU A 102 9.24 19.43 -5.54
CA GLU A 102 10.35 18.48 -5.67
C GLU A 102 10.14 17.14 -4.95
N VAL A 103 9.10 17.00 -4.10
CA VAL A 103 8.84 15.72 -3.42
C VAL A 103 8.39 14.67 -4.43
N SER A 104 9.06 13.52 -4.41
CA SER A 104 8.71 12.37 -5.22
C SER A 104 7.46 11.68 -4.66
N LEU A 105 6.29 12.17 -5.09
CA LEU A 105 5.04 11.40 -5.01
C LEU A 105 5.00 10.33 -6.10
N ARG A 106 4.02 9.44 -6.02
CA ARG A 106 3.70 8.50 -7.11
C ARG A 106 3.63 9.26 -8.44
N SER A 107 4.18 8.68 -9.51
CA SER A 107 4.22 9.33 -10.82
C SER A 107 2.80 9.64 -11.29
N VAL A 108 2.59 10.83 -11.87
CA VAL A 108 1.29 11.26 -12.44
C VAL A 108 0.82 10.26 -13.51
N GLY A 109 1.75 9.72 -14.30
CA GLY A 109 1.45 8.68 -15.31
C GLY A 109 1.05 7.33 -14.73
N GLN A 110 1.16 7.13 -13.41
CA GLN A 110 0.78 5.92 -12.67
C GLN A 110 -0.33 6.23 -11.65
N HIS A 111 -1.33 7.03 -12.04
CA HIS A 111 -2.45 7.44 -11.17
C HIS A 111 -2.04 8.32 -9.97
N GLY A 112 -0.82 8.86 -9.96
CA GLY A 112 -0.35 9.77 -8.91
C GLY A 112 -1.01 11.16 -8.97
N PRO A 113 -0.97 11.92 -7.86
CA PRO A 113 -1.47 13.29 -7.85
C PRO A 113 -0.71 14.19 -8.82
N PRO A 114 -1.39 15.11 -9.52
CA PRO A 114 -0.73 16.08 -10.37
C PRO A 114 0.18 16.98 -9.54
N ARG A 115 1.35 17.33 -10.09
CA ARG A 115 2.30 18.24 -9.43
C ARG A 115 1.79 19.67 -9.55
N THR A 116 1.23 20.20 -8.47
CA THR A 116 0.65 21.54 -8.42
C THR A 116 1.14 22.28 -7.17
N PRO A 117 1.25 23.62 -7.21
CA PRO A 117 1.72 24.41 -6.06
C PRO A 117 0.70 24.46 -4.91
N THR A 118 -0.53 24.03 -5.17
CA THR A 118 -1.65 24.00 -4.21
C THR A 118 -1.88 22.61 -3.63
N LEU A 119 -1.04 21.63 -3.97
CA LEU A 119 -1.17 20.27 -3.50
C LEU A 119 -0.93 20.20 -1.99
N LEU A 120 -1.85 19.56 -1.29
CA LEU A 120 -1.79 19.33 0.15
C LEU A 120 -1.60 17.84 0.42
N THR A 121 -0.91 17.53 1.51
CA THR A 121 -0.80 16.18 2.06
C THR A 121 -1.08 16.19 3.54
N SER A 122 -1.64 15.10 4.05
CA SER A 122 -1.77 14.85 5.48
C SER A 122 -1.50 13.38 5.74
N THR A 123 -0.69 13.09 6.76
CA THR A 123 -0.27 11.74 7.12
C THR A 123 -0.54 11.52 8.58
N VAL A 124 -1.19 10.40 8.91
CA VAL A 124 -1.39 9.92 10.27
C VAL A 124 -0.74 8.55 10.44
N GLN A 125 -0.07 8.36 11.58
CA GLN A 125 0.46 7.07 11.99
C GLN A 125 -0.41 6.49 13.11
N ARG A 126 -0.80 5.22 13.00
CA ARG A 126 -1.66 4.52 13.98
C ARG A 126 -1.13 3.12 14.20
N ASN A 127 -0.67 2.83 15.42
CA ASN A 127 -0.16 1.50 15.80
C ASN A 127 0.91 0.95 14.84
N GLY A 128 1.80 1.81 14.34
CA GLY A 128 2.82 1.43 13.34
C GLY A 128 2.38 1.59 11.88
N ASN A 129 1.08 1.64 11.61
CA ASN A 129 0.53 1.78 10.26
C ASN A 129 0.48 3.24 9.81
N TYR A 130 0.53 3.47 8.50
CA TYR A 130 0.49 4.80 7.91
C TYR A 130 -0.72 4.97 7.01
N LEU A 131 -1.41 6.09 7.15
CA LEU A 131 -2.44 6.54 6.23
C LEU A 131 -2.07 7.96 5.77
N THR A 132 -1.84 8.11 4.47
CA THR A 132 -1.52 9.39 3.84
C THR A 132 -2.58 9.74 2.83
N ALA A 133 -3.08 10.97 2.91
CA ALA A 133 -4.06 11.54 2.01
C ALA A 133 -3.45 12.77 1.34
N CYS A 134 -3.60 12.87 0.03
CA CYS A 134 -3.12 13.98 -0.79
C CYS A 134 -4.24 14.49 -1.69
N TRP A 135 -4.42 15.81 -1.78
CA TRP A 135 -5.45 16.42 -2.63
C TRP A 135 -5.09 17.86 -3.00
N ASP A 136 -5.71 18.37 -4.06
CA ASP A 136 -5.56 19.76 -4.49
C ASP A 136 -6.91 20.48 -4.32
N PRO A 137 -7.09 21.30 -3.27
CA PRO A 137 -8.36 21.98 -2.99
C PRO A 137 -8.71 23.05 -4.04
N VAL A 138 -7.80 23.42 -4.95
CA VAL A 138 -8.02 24.45 -5.96
C VAL A 138 -8.30 23.83 -7.32
N ARG A 139 -7.43 22.93 -7.79
CA ARG A 139 -7.53 22.37 -9.15
C ARG A 139 -8.38 21.10 -9.21
N ALA A 140 -8.43 20.32 -8.14
CA ALA A 140 -9.16 19.07 -8.09
C ALA A 140 -9.85 18.89 -6.72
N PRO A 141 -10.77 19.80 -6.34
CA PRO A 141 -11.30 19.90 -4.98
C PRO A 141 -12.14 18.70 -4.53
N ARG A 142 -12.38 17.74 -5.43
CA ARG A 142 -13.18 16.53 -5.21
C ARG A 142 -12.34 15.25 -5.26
N ARG A 143 -11.08 15.34 -5.66
CA ARG A 143 -10.21 14.18 -5.92
C ARG A 143 -9.21 14.02 -4.79
N LEU A 144 -9.18 12.82 -4.23
CA LEU A 144 -8.34 12.44 -3.11
C LEU A 144 -7.47 11.25 -3.51
N TYR A 145 -6.18 11.36 -3.25
CA TYR A 145 -5.20 10.30 -3.46
C TYR A 145 -4.82 9.76 -2.09
N VAL A 146 -4.98 8.46 -1.86
CA VAL A 146 -4.72 7.85 -0.56
C VAL A 146 -3.69 6.75 -0.71
N SER A 147 -2.69 6.74 0.16
CA SER A 147 -1.82 5.60 0.39
C SER A 147 -1.97 5.09 1.81
N ALA A 148 -2.07 3.79 1.95
CA ALA A 148 -2.29 3.08 3.21
C ALA A 148 -1.24 1.96 3.30
N PHE A 149 -0.48 1.92 4.39
CA PHE A 149 0.56 0.91 4.60
C PHE A 149 0.44 0.34 6.01
N GLU A 150 0.40 -0.98 6.10
CA GLU A 150 0.52 -1.72 7.35
C GLU A 150 2.00 -2.08 7.57
N THR A 151 2.47 -1.99 8.82
CA THR A 151 3.89 -2.19 9.19
C THR A 151 4.04 -3.04 10.45
#